data_AF-A0ABD3T501-F1
#
_entry.id   AF-A0ABD3T501-F1
#
_cell.length_a   1.000
_cell.length_b   1.000
_cell.length_c   1.000
_cell.angle_alpha   90.00
_cell.angle_beta   90.00
_cell.angle_gamma   90.00
#
_symmetry.space_group_name_H-M   'P 1'
#
loop_
_entity.id
_entity.type
_entity.pdbx_description
1 polymer ?
#
loop_
_entity_poly.entity_id
_entity_poly.type
_entity_poly.pdbx_seq_one_letter_code
_entity_poly.pdbx_strand_id
1 'polypeptide(L)'
;MAEEKTDMKNPLLNLVRQFDQAKLKKTQTRVTTVDGRITTFEKDSTGKFVVKETQPGSLGYVGDIWQDLQVGEVLPGLILEQGRNGGCVLVHCNAGVSRSATIVIAYLMQFREMKYQEAFNYLKEKRPAICPNEGFRTQLLQFEKQLASQTQNVKR
;
A
#
# COMPACT_ATOMS: atom_id res chain seq x y z
N MET A 1 48.08 -14.28 -7.44
CA MET A 1 47.08 -15.22 -8.01
C MET A 1 46.13 -15.60 -6.90
N ALA A 2 44.93 -15.01 -6.86
CA ALA A 2 43.93 -15.36 -5.87
C ALA A 2 42.53 -15.25 -6.49
N GLU A 3 41.93 -16.42 -6.68
CA GLU A 3 40.52 -16.74 -6.41
C GLU A 3 39.43 -16.11 -7.28
N GLU A 4 39.34 -16.62 -8.51
CA GLU A 4 38.11 -16.67 -9.31
C GLU A 4 37.27 -17.90 -8.89
N LYS A 5 36.51 -17.82 -7.80
CA LYS A 5 35.54 -18.89 -7.43
C LYS A 5 34.36 -18.39 -6.61
N THR A 6 33.44 -17.60 -7.18
CA THR A 6 32.05 -17.51 -6.66
C THR A 6 31.07 -16.83 -7.62
N ASP A 7 30.68 -17.47 -8.74
CA ASP A 7 29.48 -16.97 -9.46
C ASP A 7 28.72 -18.05 -10.27
N MET A 8 28.84 -19.32 -9.90
CA MET A 8 28.25 -20.43 -10.67
C MET A 8 27.17 -21.22 -9.90
N LYS A 9 26.69 -20.69 -8.77
CA LYS A 9 25.68 -21.34 -7.92
C LYS A 9 24.40 -20.52 -7.71
N ASN A 10 24.23 -19.38 -8.37
CA ASN A 10 23.02 -18.59 -8.21
C ASN A 10 22.04 -18.86 -9.38
N PRO A 11 21.05 -19.76 -9.21
CA PRO A 11 20.10 -20.12 -10.27
C PRO A 11 19.28 -18.91 -10.76
N LEU A 12 19.09 -17.89 -9.91
CA LEU A 12 18.41 -16.65 -10.29
C LEU A 12 19.26 -15.80 -11.25
N LEU A 13 20.58 -15.75 -11.06
CA LEU A 13 21.45 -15.01 -11.97
C LEU A 13 21.46 -15.63 -13.37
N ASN A 14 21.46 -16.97 -13.45
CA ASN A 14 21.37 -17.68 -14.72
C ASN A 14 20.02 -17.45 -15.40
N LEU A 15 18.92 -17.42 -14.63
CA LEU A 15 17.58 -17.11 -15.15
C LEU A 15 17.50 -15.68 -15.70
N VAL A 16 18.06 -14.70 -14.99
CA VAL A 16 18.11 -13.29 -15.45
C VAL A 16 18.96 -13.14 -16.70
N ARG A 17 20.10 -13.85 -16.80
CA ARG A 17 20.96 -13.84 -18.00
C ARG A 17 20.29 -14.48 -19.23
N GLN A 18 19.41 -15.47 -19.02
CA GLN A 18 18.66 -16.14 -20.09
C GLN A 18 17.35 -15.43 -20.45
N PHE A 19 16.96 -14.38 -19.70
CA PHE A 19 15.69 -13.70 -19.91
C PHE A 19 15.76 -12.78 -21.13
N ASP A 20 14.90 -13.06 -22.11
CA ASP A 20 14.76 -12.23 -23.30
C ASP A 20 14.04 -10.91 -22.97
N GLN A 21 14.79 -9.81 -22.99
CA GLN A 21 14.27 -8.48 -22.69
C GLN A 21 13.16 -8.03 -23.66
N ALA A 22 13.08 -8.62 -24.86
CA ALA A 22 11.99 -8.33 -25.81
C ALA A 22 10.63 -8.87 -25.35
N LYS A 23 10.60 -9.80 -24.39
CA LYS A 23 9.37 -10.34 -23.79
C LYS A 23 8.86 -9.54 -22.60
N LEU A 24 9.60 -8.51 -22.15
CA LEU A 24 9.13 -7.63 -21.08
C LEU A 24 7.93 -6.82 -21.57
N LYS A 25 6.86 -6.79 -20.76
CA LYS A 25 5.75 -5.87 -20.99
C LYS A 25 6.30 -4.45 -20.96
N LYS A 26 5.92 -3.62 -21.94
CA LYS A 26 6.29 -2.21 -21.96
C LYS A 26 5.78 -1.55 -20.68
N THR A 27 6.71 -1.12 -19.83
CA THR A 27 6.39 -0.41 -18.59
C THR A 27 6.50 1.09 -18.85
N GLN A 28 5.40 1.80 -18.62
CA GLN A 28 5.34 3.25 -18.68
C GLN A 28 5.19 3.75 -17.24
N THR A 29 6.05 4.65 -16.81
CA THR A 29 5.95 5.29 -15.49
C THR A 29 5.47 6.71 -15.68
N ARG A 30 4.29 7.03 -15.18
CA ARG A 30 3.73 8.38 -15.22
C ARG A 30 3.96 9.05 -13.87
N VAL A 31 4.66 10.18 -13.88
CA VAL A 31 4.93 11.01 -12.70
C VAL A 31 4.17 12.32 -12.85
N THR A 32 3.30 12.63 -11.90
CA THR A 32 2.66 13.94 -11.81
C THR A 32 3.37 14.74 -10.75
N THR A 33 3.95 15.88 -11.12
CA THR A 33 4.60 16.80 -10.19
C THR A 33 3.57 17.60 -9.40
N VAL A 34 4.01 18.23 -8.30
CA VAL A 34 3.13 19.02 -7.41
C VAL A 34 2.45 20.20 -8.12
N ASP A 35 3.04 20.70 -9.20
CA ASP A 35 2.50 21.76 -10.06
C ASP A 35 1.60 21.23 -11.20
N GLY A 36 1.28 19.93 -11.20
CA GLY A 36 0.35 19.31 -12.16
C GLY A 36 0.97 18.94 -13.51
N ARG A 37 2.29 19.05 -13.68
CA ARG A 37 2.95 18.58 -14.90
C ARG A 37 3.00 17.06 -14.90
N ILE A 38 2.64 16.47 -16.03
CA ILE A 38 2.66 15.02 -16.20
C ILE A 38 3.89 14.68 -17.03
N THR A 39 4.81 13.94 -16.42
CA THR A 39 6.02 13.43 -17.03
C THR A 39 5.87 11.93 -17.21
N THR A 40 5.85 11.48 -18.46
CA THR A 40 5.76 10.07 -18.78
C THR A 40 7.14 9.54 -19.17
N PHE A 41 7.64 8.56 -18.42
CA PHE A 41 8.86 7.84 -18.71
C PHE A 41 8.52 6.56 -19.46
N GLU A 42 9.03 6.45 -20.68
CA GLU A 42 8.94 5.25 -21.52
C GLU A 42 10.33 4.76 -21.85
N LYS A 43 10.55 3.45 -21.90
CA LYS A 43 11.77 2.92 -22.52
C LYS A 43 11.56 2.84 -24.03
N ASP A 44 12.47 3.44 -24.80
CA ASP A 44 12.52 3.24 -26.24
C ASP A 44 13.00 1.82 -26.59
N SER A 45 13.01 1.47 -27.87
CA SER A 45 13.48 0.18 -28.36
C SER A 45 14.97 -0.10 -28.07
N THR A 46 15.74 0.92 -27.63
CA THR A 46 17.14 0.81 -27.22
C THR A 46 17.31 0.74 -25.69
N GLY A 47 16.20 0.75 -24.95
CA GLY A 47 16.19 0.69 -23.48
C GLY A 47 16.47 2.03 -22.79
N LYS A 48 16.61 3.13 -23.55
CA LYS A 48 16.81 4.47 -23.00
C LYS A 48 15.48 5.05 -22.55
N PHE A 49 15.49 5.71 -21.39
CA PHE A 49 14.30 6.39 -20.88
C PHE A 49 14.07 7.67 -21.69
N VAL A 50 12.94 7.71 -22.39
CA VAL A 50 12.43 8.87 -23.10
C VAL A 50 11.39 9.54 -22.20
N VAL A 51 11.55 10.84 -22.03
CA VAL A 51 10.64 11.69 -21.26
C VAL A 51 9.68 12.35 -22.22
N LYS A 52 8.38 12.12 -22.05
CA LYS A 52 7.32 12.86 -22.75
C LYS A 52 6.60 13.75 -21.74
N GLU A 53 6.78 15.06 -21.89
CA GLU A 53 5.97 16.05 -21.17
C GLU A 53 4.60 16.14 -21.83
N THR A 54 3.54 15.85 -21.07
CA THR A 54 2.16 16.05 -21.53
C THR A 54 1.63 17.35 -20.91
N GLN A 55 0.79 18.08 -21.66
CA GLN A 55 0.19 19.37 -21.27
C GLN A 55 -0.29 19.39 -19.81
N PRO A 56 -0.24 20.55 -19.12
CA PRO A 56 -0.58 20.66 -17.70
C PRO A 56 -1.99 20.13 -17.44
N GLY A 57 -2.07 18.99 -16.75
CA GLY A 57 -3.31 18.47 -16.21
C GLY A 57 -3.69 19.28 -14.97
N SER A 58 -4.99 19.38 -14.68
CA SER A 58 -5.51 20.01 -13.46
C SER A 58 -4.73 19.55 -12.22
N LEU A 59 -4.33 20.52 -11.40
CA LEU A 59 -3.54 20.39 -10.17
C LEU A 59 -3.69 19.04 -9.45
N GLY A 60 -2.55 18.35 -9.30
CA GLY A 60 -2.20 17.64 -8.07
C GLY A 60 -3.08 16.49 -7.60
N TYR A 61 -3.48 15.56 -8.49
CA TYR A 61 -3.92 14.24 -8.03
C TYR A 61 -3.61 13.16 -9.06
N VAL A 62 -2.88 12.12 -8.65
CA VAL A 62 -2.88 10.85 -9.39
C VAL A 62 -4.17 10.15 -9.01
N GLY A 63 -5.21 10.36 -9.83
CA GLY A 63 -6.47 9.65 -9.71
C GLY A 63 -6.21 8.15 -9.83
N ASP A 64 -6.28 7.45 -8.70
CA ASP A 64 -6.29 5.99 -8.71
C ASP A 64 -7.68 5.52 -9.16
N ILE A 65 -7.81 5.37 -10.48
CA ILE A 65 -9.02 4.98 -11.21
C ILE A 65 -9.17 3.46 -11.31
N TRP A 66 -8.22 2.69 -10.78
CA TRP A 66 -8.34 1.24 -10.76
C TRP A 66 -9.21 0.82 -9.57
N GLN A 67 -10.30 0.11 -9.88
CA GLN A 67 -11.03 -0.64 -8.88
C GLN A 67 -10.14 -1.81 -8.44
N ASP A 68 -9.26 -1.55 -7.49
CA ASP A 68 -8.51 -2.60 -6.82
C ASP A 68 -9.48 -3.48 -6.03
N LEU A 69 -10.03 -4.48 -6.72
CA LEU A 69 -10.82 -5.57 -6.16
C LEU A 69 -9.94 -6.56 -5.38
N GLN A 70 -8.63 -6.30 -5.30
CA GLN A 70 -7.63 -7.10 -4.59
C GLN A 70 -6.83 -6.25 -3.59
N VAL A 71 -7.51 -5.47 -2.74
CA VAL A 71 -6.83 -4.94 -1.56
C VAL A 71 -6.61 -6.09 -0.59
N GLY A 72 -5.40 -6.65 -0.71
CA GLY A 72 -4.86 -7.72 0.10
C GLY A 72 -4.73 -7.33 1.56
N GLU A 73 -4.46 -8.37 2.34
CA GLU A 73 -4.39 -8.41 3.80
C GLU A 73 -3.92 -7.12 4.49
N VAL A 74 -4.58 -6.79 5.60
CA VAL A 74 -4.07 -5.79 6.55
C VAL A 74 -2.75 -6.30 7.12
N LEU A 75 -1.63 -5.80 6.58
CA LEU A 75 -0.29 -6.18 7.04
C LEU A 75 0.04 -5.49 8.37
N PRO A 76 0.57 -6.22 9.37
CA PRO A 76 1.10 -5.64 10.59
C PRO A 76 2.21 -4.61 10.26
N GLY A 77 2.08 -3.38 10.74
CA GLY A 77 3.03 -2.28 10.50
C GLY A 77 2.56 -1.21 9.51
N LEU A 78 1.48 -1.44 8.75
CA LEU A 78 0.80 -0.41 7.95
C LEU A 78 -0.23 0.37 8.78
N ILE A 79 0.07 0.62 10.05
CA ILE A 79 -0.76 1.44 10.91
C ILE A 79 0.09 2.64 11.32
N LEU A 80 -0.38 3.81 10.90
CA LEU A 80 0.28 5.10 11.02
C LEU A 80 0.84 5.28 12.44
N GLU A 81 2.16 5.42 12.56
CA GLU A 81 2.78 5.99 13.75
C GLU A 81 2.16 7.37 13.98
N GLN A 82 1.94 7.74 15.24
CA GLN A 82 1.50 9.10 15.57
C GLN A 82 2.38 10.11 14.83
N GLY A 83 1.75 11.15 14.25
CA GLY A 83 2.48 12.22 13.59
C GLY A 83 3.56 12.75 14.53
N ARG A 84 4.83 12.43 14.24
CA ARG A 84 5.98 12.94 15.00
C ARG A 84 5.82 14.46 15.08
N ASN A 85 5.75 15.00 16.31
CA ASN A 85 5.55 16.42 16.65
C ASN A 85 4.09 16.96 16.68
N GLY A 86 3.09 16.13 16.99
CA GLY A 86 1.73 16.64 17.25
C GLY A 86 0.95 17.06 16.00
N GLY A 87 1.35 16.55 14.83
CA GLY A 87 0.64 16.73 13.58
C GLY A 87 -0.63 15.88 13.47
N CYS A 88 -1.58 16.33 12.65
CA CYS A 88 -2.76 15.55 12.29
C CYS A 88 -2.50 14.69 11.04
N VAL A 89 -3.04 13.48 11.02
CA VAL A 89 -3.01 12.59 9.84
C VAL A 89 -4.42 12.42 9.29
N LEU A 90 -4.59 12.69 7.99
CA LEU A 90 -5.84 12.42 7.27
C LEU A 90 -5.80 11.04 6.63
N VAL A 91 -6.77 10.18 6.98
CA VAL A 91 -6.97 8.87 6.34
C VAL A 91 -8.19 8.95 5.43
N HIS A 92 -8.01 8.76 4.12
CA HIS A 92 -9.12 8.78 3.17
C HIS A 92 -9.05 7.62 2.17
N CYS A 93 -10.18 7.37 1.50
CA CYS A 93 -10.24 6.57 0.28
C CYS A 93 -11.05 7.38 -0.75
N ASN A 94 -11.77 6.74 -1.66
CA ASN A 94 -12.66 7.49 -2.57
C ASN A 94 -13.84 8.14 -1.82
N ALA A 95 -14.62 7.36 -1.07
CA ALA A 95 -15.85 7.84 -0.39
C ALA A 95 -15.72 7.96 1.14
N GLY A 96 -14.60 7.49 1.71
CA GLY A 96 -14.45 7.41 3.16
C GLY A 96 -15.42 6.41 3.83
N VAL A 97 -15.86 5.37 3.10
CA VAL A 97 -16.91 4.43 3.56
C VAL A 97 -16.32 3.09 3.99
N SER A 98 -15.48 2.48 3.15
CA SER A 98 -15.02 1.10 3.32
C SER A 98 -13.52 1.03 3.65
N ARG A 99 -12.64 1.09 2.65
CA ARG A 99 -11.16 0.98 2.81
C ARG A 99 -10.57 1.84 3.94
N SER A 100 -10.79 3.15 3.92
CA SER A 100 -10.24 4.05 4.94
C SER A 100 -10.85 3.80 6.33
N ALA A 101 -12.14 3.43 6.40
CA ALA A 101 -12.79 3.09 7.65
C ALA A 101 -12.18 1.82 8.26
N THR A 102 -11.90 0.81 7.45
CA THR A 102 -11.20 -0.43 7.86
C THR A 102 -9.86 -0.12 8.52
N ILE A 103 -9.04 0.73 7.90
CA ILE A 103 -7.73 1.11 8.44
C ILE A 103 -7.86 1.85 9.79
N VAL A 104 -8.82 2.77 9.89
CA VAL A 104 -9.06 3.49 11.16
C VAL A 104 -9.56 2.54 12.25
N ILE A 105 -10.44 1.58 11.92
CA ILE A 105 -10.89 0.55 12.88
C ILE A 105 -9.71 -0.29 13.35
N ALA A 106 -8.85 -0.78 12.44
CA ALA A 106 -7.66 -1.54 12.79
C ALA A 106 -6.70 -0.72 13.69
N TYR A 107 -6.54 0.58 13.40
CA TYR A 107 -5.75 1.50 14.24
C TYR A 107 -6.30 1.57 15.66
N LEU A 108 -7.61 1.77 15.81
CA LEU A 108 -8.26 1.81 17.12
C LEU A 108 -8.09 0.49 17.88
N MET A 109 -8.20 -0.64 17.19
CA MET A 109 -8.00 -1.95 17.80
C MET A 109 -6.57 -2.16 18.32
N GLN A 110 -5.56 -1.81 17.50
CA GLN A 110 -4.15 -1.99 17.84
C GLN A 110 -3.68 -1.03 18.94
N PHE A 111 -4.01 0.26 18.82
CA PHE A 111 -3.39 1.33 19.62
C PHE A 111 -4.29 1.89 20.73
N ARG A 112 -5.59 1.61 20.68
CA ARG A 112 -6.54 1.96 21.74
C ARG A 112 -7.11 0.72 22.45
N GLU A 113 -6.58 -0.46 22.14
CA GLU A 113 -6.97 -1.74 22.76
C GLU A 113 -8.48 -2.04 22.66
N MET A 114 -9.14 -1.47 21.65
CA MET A 114 -10.57 -1.66 21.43
C MET A 114 -10.83 -3.01 20.74
N LYS A 115 -11.91 -3.68 21.14
CA LYS A 115 -12.43 -4.80 20.34
C LYS A 115 -13.00 -4.31 19.02
N TYR A 116 -13.11 -5.19 18.02
CA TYR A 116 -13.65 -4.84 16.70
C TYR A 116 -14.99 -4.12 16.81
N GLN A 117 -15.93 -4.66 17.60
CA GLN A 117 -17.27 -4.10 17.72
C GLN A 117 -17.25 -2.71 18.36
N GLU A 118 -16.37 -2.49 19.34
CA GLU A 118 -16.21 -1.21 20.01
C GLU A 118 -15.60 -0.17 19.08
N ALA A 119 -14.49 -0.50 18.41
CA ALA A 119 -13.83 0.36 17.44
C ALA A 119 -14.76 0.73 16.26
N PHE A 120 -15.53 -0.25 15.77
CA PHE A 120 -16.54 -0.02 14.73
C PHE A 120 -17.62 0.94 15.18
N ASN A 121 -18.23 0.69 16.35
CA ASN A 121 -19.31 1.52 16.88
C ASN A 121 -18.82 2.95 17.17
N TYR A 122 -17.62 3.08 17.75
CA TYR A 122 -16.98 4.37 17.99
C TYR A 122 -16.80 5.15 16.68
N LEU A 123 -16.25 4.53 15.64
CA LEU A 123 -16.08 5.20 14.35
C LEU A 123 -17.42 5.49 13.68
N LYS A 124 -18.42 4.61 13.81
CA LYS A 124 -19.77 4.79 13.26
C LYS A 124 -20.49 5.97 13.87
N GLU A 125 -20.32 6.20 15.17
CA GLU A 125 -20.86 7.36 15.88
C GLU A 125 -20.27 8.67 15.32
N LYS A 126 -18.95 8.71 15.11
CA LYS A 126 -18.27 9.90 14.56
C LYS A 126 -18.49 10.09 13.06
N ARG A 127 -18.68 8.99 12.32
CA ARG A 127 -18.94 8.99 10.88
C ARG A 127 -20.02 7.94 10.53
N PRO A 128 -21.30 8.35 10.49
CA PRO A 128 -22.42 7.44 10.20
C PRO A 128 -22.34 6.77 8.82
N ALA A 129 -21.58 7.34 7.87
CA ALA A 129 -21.44 6.80 6.52
C ALA A 129 -20.54 5.56 6.42
N ILE A 130 -19.80 5.17 7.48
CA ILE A 130 -18.91 4.00 7.36
C ILE A 130 -19.71 2.72 7.10
N CYS A 131 -19.16 1.92 6.19
CA CYS A 131 -19.65 0.59 5.83
C CYS A 131 -18.48 -0.19 5.18
N PRO A 132 -17.54 -0.71 6.00
CA PRO A 132 -16.57 -1.70 5.54
C PRO A 132 -17.29 -2.86 4.83
N ASN A 133 -16.68 -3.39 3.78
CA ASN A 133 -17.25 -4.57 3.11
C ASN A 133 -17.05 -5.83 3.99
N GLU A 134 -17.77 -6.90 3.67
CA GLU A 134 -17.70 -8.15 4.45
C GLU A 134 -16.30 -8.78 4.47
N GLY A 135 -15.51 -8.61 3.40
CA GLY A 135 -14.13 -9.07 3.34
C GLY A 135 -13.26 -8.39 4.39
N PHE A 136 -13.34 -7.06 4.49
CA PHE A 136 -12.64 -6.28 5.50
C PHE A 136 -13.16 -6.56 6.91
N ARG A 137 -14.46 -6.76 7.08
CA ARG A 137 -15.02 -7.18 8.37
C ARG A 137 -14.41 -8.50 8.83
N THR A 138 -14.32 -9.48 7.92
CA THR A 138 -13.71 -10.79 8.21
C THR A 138 -12.23 -10.65 8.57
N GLN A 139 -11.48 -9.85 7.81
CA GLN A 139 -10.08 -9.57 8.09
C GLN A 139 -9.88 -8.87 9.44
N LEU A 140 -10.73 -7.91 9.81
CA LEU A 140 -10.67 -7.22 11.11
C LEU A 140 -10.96 -8.18 12.28
N LEU A 141 -11.92 -9.08 12.14
CA LEU A 141 -12.20 -10.11 13.15
C LEU A 141 -11.03 -11.11 13.28
N GLN A 142 -10.35 -11.44 12.18
CA GLN A 142 -9.13 -12.25 12.25
C GLN A 142 -7.98 -11.48 12.92
N PHE A 143 -7.85 -10.20 12.62
CA PHE A 143 -6.87 -9.31 13.24
C PHE A 143 -7.08 -9.22 14.76
N GLU A 144 -8.31 -9.08 15.23
CA GLU A 144 -8.65 -9.11 16.67
C GLU A 144 -8.10 -10.36 17.38
N LYS A 145 -8.25 -11.54 16.76
CA LYS A 145 -7.72 -12.80 17.29
C LYS A 145 -6.19 -12.80 17.33
N GLN A 146 -5.55 -12.25 16.29
CA GLN A 146 -4.10 -12.13 16.25
C GLN A 146 -3.58 -11.21 17.37
N LEU A 147 -4.24 -10.08 17.62
CA LEU A 147 -3.89 -9.17 18.74
C LEU A 147 -3.99 -9.86 20.08
N ALA A 148 -5.07 -10.62 20.32
CA ALA A 148 -5.23 -11.38 21.55
C ALA A 148 -4.08 -12.39 21.77
N SER A 149 -3.57 -13.01 20.71
CA SER A 149 -2.44 -13.94 20.77
C SER A 149 -1.09 -13.25 21.01
N GLN A 150 -0.90 -12.03 20.47
CA GLN A 150 0.34 -11.26 20.65
C GLN A 150 0.49 -10.74 22.08
N THR A 151 -0.61 -10.31 22.73
CA THR A 151 -0.60 -9.85 24.13
C THR A 151 -0.18 -10.96 25.11
N GLN A 152 -0.33 -12.24 24.76
CA GLN A 152 0.11 -13.37 25.60
C GLN A 152 1.61 -13.66 25.52
N ASN A 153 2.30 -13.27 24.44
CA ASN A 153 3.72 -13.55 24.24
C ASN A 153 4.66 -12.50 24.87
N VAL A 154 4.15 -11.35 25.30
CA VAL A 154 4.96 -10.29 25.95
C VAL A 154 5.06 -10.46 27.47
N LYS A 155 4.31 -11.41 28.06
CA LYS A 155 4.29 -11.70 29.51
C LYS A 155 5.13 -12.93 29.94
N ARG A 156 6.10 -13.35 29.14
CA ARG A 156 7.04 -14.44 29.50
C ARG A 156 8.47 -13.95 29.56
#